data_AF-A0A7I8L9Q8-F1
#
_entry.id   AF-A0A7I8L9Q8-F1
#
_cell.length_a   1.000
_cell.length_b   1.000
_cell.length_c   1.000
_cell.angle_alpha   90.00
_cell.angle_beta   90.00
_cell.angle_gamma   90.00
#
_symmetry.space_group_name_H-M   'P 1'
#
loop_
_entity.id
_entity.type
_entity.pdbx_description
1 polymer ?
#
loop_
_entity_poly.entity_id
_entity_poly.type
_entity_poly.pdbx_seq_one_letter_code
_entity_poly.pdbx_strand_id
1 'polypeptide(L)'
;MSSTPESTPPSPGCPNIFSIRVVSLDYYMAAPITGLDFCDSPCFQGRRVEEVPVIRIYGSTLAGQKACLHVHRALPYLYIPCSELEMSKEGQIYLNEVSDAVERALQGTYGLKKQHVHGCCLVRAKKFYGYHSAEELFVKIYLYPLYQFGAFL
;
A
#
# COMPACT_ATOMS: atom_id res chain seq x y z
N MET A 1 -20.92 -46.86 -39.96
CA MET A 1 -19.64 -46.67 -39.25
C MET A 1 -19.39 -45.17 -39.19
N SER A 2 -19.75 -44.53 -38.07
CA SER A 2 -19.65 -43.08 -37.87
C SER A 2 -18.79 -42.88 -36.63
N SER A 3 -17.50 -42.63 -36.83
CA SER A 3 -16.56 -42.31 -35.77
C SER A 3 -16.78 -40.87 -35.31
N THR A 4 -17.24 -40.72 -34.08
CA THR A 4 -17.32 -39.46 -33.32
C THR A 4 -15.91 -38.85 -33.21
N PRO A 5 -15.73 -37.52 -33.36
CA PRO A 5 -14.42 -36.90 -33.19
C PRO A 5 -14.03 -36.87 -31.72
N GLU A 6 -12.87 -37.44 -31.44
CA GLU A 6 -12.22 -37.48 -30.13
C GLU A 6 -11.78 -36.07 -29.71
N SER A 7 -12.27 -35.58 -28.57
CA SER A 7 -11.92 -34.26 -28.05
C SER A 7 -10.52 -34.30 -27.45
N THR A 8 -9.57 -33.65 -28.12
CA THR A 8 -8.21 -33.44 -27.63
C THR A 8 -8.25 -32.79 -26.23
N PRO A 9 -7.53 -33.33 -25.23
CA PRO A 9 -7.48 -32.72 -23.91
C PRO A 9 -6.82 -31.32 -23.97
N PRO A 10 -7.29 -30.36 -23.17
CA PRO A 10 -6.69 -29.03 -23.11
C PRO A 10 -5.21 -29.16 -22.69
N SER A 11 -4.34 -28.55 -23.48
CA SER A 11 -2.91 -28.40 -23.20
C SER A 11 -2.69 -27.89 -21.77
N PRO A 12 -1.68 -28.39 -21.03
CA PRO A 12 -1.44 -28.02 -19.64
C PRO A 12 -1.33 -26.50 -19.52
N GLY A 13 -2.20 -25.97 -18.67
CA GLY A 13 -2.67 -24.60 -18.70
C GLY A 13 -1.56 -23.57 -18.60
N CYS A 14 -1.54 -22.65 -19.56
CA CYS A 14 -1.16 -21.29 -19.22
C CYS A 14 -2.10 -20.85 -18.08
N PRO A 15 -1.58 -20.32 -16.96
CA PRO A 15 -2.46 -19.72 -15.97
C PRO A 15 -3.35 -18.70 -16.68
N ASN A 16 -4.66 -18.72 -16.40
CA ASN A 16 -5.60 -17.72 -16.90
C ASN A 16 -5.25 -16.38 -16.26
N ILE A 17 -4.21 -15.73 -16.77
CA ILE A 17 -3.72 -14.45 -16.30
C ILE A 17 -4.63 -13.38 -16.89
N PHE A 18 -5.31 -12.65 -16.01
CA PHE A 18 -5.97 -11.42 -16.39
C PHE A 18 -4.92 -10.33 -16.64
N SER A 19 -4.89 -9.78 -17.85
CA SER A 19 -3.93 -8.75 -18.25
C SER A 19 -4.64 -7.51 -18.77
N ILE A 20 -4.15 -6.34 -18.35
CA ILE A 20 -4.67 -5.03 -18.75
C ILE A 20 -3.50 -4.12 -19.11
N ARG A 21 -3.60 -3.41 -20.24
CA ARG A 21 -2.69 -2.32 -20.59
C ARG A 21 -3.08 -1.07 -19.81
N VAL A 22 -2.18 -0.56 -18.97
CA VAL A 22 -2.38 0.67 -18.22
C VAL A 22 -2.40 1.87 -19.17
N VAL A 23 -3.48 2.65 -19.13
CA VAL A 23 -3.64 3.90 -19.90
C VAL A 23 -3.62 5.10 -18.96
N SER A 24 -4.35 5.02 -17.85
CA SER A 24 -4.38 6.05 -16.82
C SER A 24 -4.51 5.43 -15.44
N LEU A 25 -3.98 6.12 -14.44
CA LEU A 25 -4.06 5.74 -13.04
C LEU A 25 -4.49 6.96 -12.23
N ASP A 26 -5.50 6.77 -11.39
CA ASP A 26 -5.85 7.73 -10.36
C ASP A 26 -6.11 7.00 -9.02
N TYR A 27 -6.40 7.76 -7.98
CA TYR A 27 -6.84 7.21 -6.70
C TYR A 27 -7.98 8.03 -6.12
N TYR A 28 -8.80 7.38 -5.31
CA TYR A 28 -9.85 8.03 -4.52
C TYR A 28 -9.90 7.42 -3.12
N MET A 29 -10.51 8.14 -2.17
CA MET A 29 -10.79 7.60 -0.85
C MET A 29 -12.19 7.01 -0.82
N ALA A 30 -12.29 5.85 -0.19
CA ALA A 30 -13.55 5.17 0.05
C ALA A 30 -13.59 4.63 1.48
N ALA A 31 -14.79 4.38 2.00
CA ALA A 31 -14.95 3.60 3.21
C ALA A 31 -14.37 2.18 2.99
N PRO A 32 -13.63 1.62 3.97
CA PRO A 32 -12.99 0.33 3.81
C PRO A 32 -14.01 -0.80 3.64
N ILE A 33 -13.76 -1.70 2.69
CA ILE A 33 -14.57 -2.89 2.44
C ILE A 33 -14.00 -4.06 3.23
N THR A 34 -14.81 -4.67 4.11
CA THR A 34 -14.42 -5.84 4.89
C THR A 34 -13.95 -6.98 3.98
N GLY A 35 -12.75 -7.49 4.22
CA GLY A 35 -12.14 -8.58 3.45
C GLY A 35 -11.28 -8.11 2.26
N LEU A 36 -11.43 -6.87 1.82
CA LEU A 36 -10.60 -6.27 0.75
C LEU A 36 -9.64 -5.20 1.26
N ASP A 37 -10.02 -4.45 2.30
CA ASP A 37 -9.28 -3.29 2.80
C ASP A 37 -8.79 -3.45 4.25
N PHE A 38 -7.99 -2.48 4.70
CA PHE A 38 -7.62 -2.32 6.11
C PHE A 38 -8.76 -1.65 6.87
N CYS A 39 -9.41 -2.37 7.78
CA CYS A 39 -10.49 -1.82 8.62
C CYS A 39 -9.97 -1.23 9.94
N ASP A 40 -8.81 -1.70 10.40
CA ASP A 40 -8.18 -1.29 11.65
C ASP A 40 -6.74 -0.86 11.40
N SER A 41 -6.24 0.04 12.23
CA SER A 41 -4.84 0.47 12.16
C SER A 41 -3.99 -0.27 13.20
N PRO A 42 -2.87 -0.91 12.81
CA PRO A 42 -2.02 -1.66 13.74
C PRO A 42 -1.43 -0.80 14.87
N CYS A 43 -1.10 0.46 14.58
CA CYS A 43 -0.43 1.35 15.54
C CYS A 43 -1.39 2.05 16.51
N PHE A 44 -2.67 2.18 16.17
CA PHE A 44 -3.66 2.83 17.03
C PHE A 44 -4.80 1.85 17.34
N GLN A 45 -4.58 1.06 18.38
CA GLN A 45 -5.57 0.07 18.84
C GLN A 45 -6.91 0.75 19.15
N GLY A 46 -7.98 0.22 18.57
CA GLY A 46 -9.34 0.73 18.77
C GLY A 46 -9.74 1.90 17.89
N ARG A 47 -8.83 2.45 17.06
CA ARG A 47 -9.21 3.42 16.02
C ARG A 47 -9.58 2.70 14.73
N ARG A 48 -10.85 2.86 14.33
CA ARG A 48 -11.34 2.39 13.05
C ARG A 48 -10.86 3.29 11.93
N VAL A 49 -10.50 2.67 10.82
CA VAL A 49 -10.16 3.38 9.59
C VAL A 49 -11.43 3.87 8.94
N GLU A 50 -11.57 5.19 8.79
CA GLU A 50 -12.75 5.79 8.16
C GLU A 50 -12.66 5.74 6.64
N GLU A 51 -11.46 5.95 6.09
CA GLU A 51 -11.23 6.03 4.65
C GLU A 51 -9.91 5.37 4.27
N VAL A 52 -9.90 4.66 3.13
CA VAL A 52 -8.72 4.01 2.55
C VAL A 52 -8.54 4.42 1.09
N PRO A 53 -7.30 4.52 0.60
CA PRO A 53 -7.05 4.80 -0.80
C PRO A 53 -7.30 3.57 -1.66
N VAL A 54 -8.08 3.75 -2.71
CA VAL A 54 -8.30 2.76 -3.76
C VAL A 54 -7.72 3.33 -5.05
N ILE A 55 -6.77 2.62 -5.63
CA ILE A 55 -6.17 3.00 -6.90
C ILE A 55 -7.05 2.47 -8.03
N ARG A 56 -7.42 3.32 -8.98
CA ARG A 56 -8.12 2.88 -10.20
C ARG A 56 -7.15 2.87 -11.36
N ILE A 57 -7.09 1.72 -12.03
CA ILE A 57 -6.29 1.52 -13.23
C ILE A 57 -7.26 1.41 -14.39
N TYR A 58 -7.21 2.40 -15.28
CA TYR A 58 -7.97 2.41 -16.53
C TYR A 58 -7.13 1.85 -17.66
N GLY A 59 -7.72 0.97 -18.46
CA GLY A 59 -6.98 0.29 -19.50
C GLY A 59 -7.82 -0.53 -20.45
N SER A 60 -7.14 -1.34 -21.24
CA SER A 60 -7.77 -2.31 -22.14
C SER A 60 -7.19 -3.72 -21.98
N THR A 61 -8.03 -4.74 -22.09
CA THR A 61 -7.60 -6.14 -22.11
C THR A 61 -6.93 -6.47 -23.45
N LEU A 62 -6.30 -7.64 -23.56
CA LEU A 62 -5.74 -8.12 -24.84
C LEU A 62 -6.79 -8.22 -25.96
N ALA A 63 -8.06 -8.41 -25.60
CA ALA A 63 -9.18 -8.44 -26.53
C ALA A 63 -9.72 -7.03 -26.89
N GLY A 64 -9.12 -5.96 -26.38
CA GLY A 64 -9.52 -4.58 -26.65
C GLY A 64 -10.69 -4.07 -25.81
N GLN A 65 -11.17 -4.84 -24.83
CA GLN A 65 -12.25 -4.41 -23.94
C GLN A 65 -11.73 -3.38 -22.95
N LYS A 66 -12.44 -2.26 -22.78
CA LYS A 66 -12.11 -1.27 -21.75
C LYS A 66 -12.40 -1.86 -20.36
N ALA A 67 -11.49 -1.66 -19.43
CA ALA A 67 -11.61 -2.14 -18.06
C ALA A 67 -11.15 -1.06 -17.06
N CYS A 68 -11.74 -1.09 -15.87
CA CYS A 68 -11.34 -0.30 -14.72
C CYS A 68 -11.09 -1.28 -13.56
N LEU A 69 -9.84 -1.35 -13.10
CA LEU A 69 -9.44 -2.22 -12.00
C LEU A 69 -9.26 -1.40 -10.73
N HIS A 70 -9.83 -1.87 -9.62
CA HIS A 70 -9.64 -1.28 -8.29
C HIS A 70 -8.58 -2.09 -7.54
N VAL A 71 -7.50 -1.41 -7.15
CA VAL A 71 -6.43 -1.99 -6.33
C VAL A 71 -6.58 -1.46 -4.91
N HIS A 72 -6.83 -2.40 -4.00
CA HIS A 72 -7.01 -2.17 -2.57
C HIS A 72 -5.69 -2.42 -1.82
N ARG A 73 -5.60 -1.90 -0.59
CA ARG A 73 -4.44 -2.10 0.33
C ARG A 73 -3.09 -1.55 -0.16
N ALA A 74 -3.12 -0.59 -1.09
CA ALA A 74 -1.94 0.11 -1.56
C ALA A 74 -1.79 1.45 -0.84
N LEU A 75 -0.97 1.48 0.23
CA LEU A 75 -0.72 2.68 1.03
C LEU A 75 0.62 3.33 0.65
N PRO A 76 0.69 4.67 0.51
CA PRO A 76 1.94 5.41 0.48
C PRO A 76 2.82 5.08 1.69
N TYR A 77 4.14 5.09 1.51
CA TYR A 77 5.09 4.88 2.59
C TYR A 77 6.34 5.74 2.45
N LEU A 78 7.00 5.97 3.58
CA LEU A 78 8.32 6.61 3.65
C LEU A 78 9.26 5.82 4.56
N TYR A 79 10.56 6.04 4.41
CA TYR A 79 11.60 5.41 5.22
C TYR A 79 12.38 6.46 6.00
N ILE A 80 12.57 6.23 7.30
CA ILE A 80 13.39 7.07 8.17
C ILE A 80 14.54 6.21 8.72
N PRO A 81 15.80 6.66 8.61
CA PRO A 81 16.92 5.96 9.23
C PRO A 81 16.71 5.80 10.73
N CYS A 82 16.98 4.61 11.26
CA CYS A 82 16.92 4.32 12.68
C CYS A 82 18.31 3.87 13.13
N SER A 83 18.90 4.58 14.08
CA SER A 83 20.08 4.09 14.80
C SER A 83 19.78 2.76 15.47
N GLU A 84 20.77 1.88 15.56
CA GLU A 84 20.68 0.51 16.10
C GLU A 84 20.34 0.45 17.60
N LEU A 85 19.24 1.09 18.01
CA LEU A 85 18.59 0.82 19.29
C LEU A 85 18.05 -0.60 19.20
N GLU A 86 18.55 -1.40 20.14
CA GLU A 86 18.59 -2.85 20.09
C GLU A 86 17.21 -3.45 19.79
N MET A 87 17.23 -4.40 18.86
CA MET A 87 16.12 -5.28 18.49
C MET A 87 15.68 -6.11 19.70
N SER A 88 14.93 -5.50 20.62
CA SER A 88 14.34 -6.07 21.82
C SER A 88 12.92 -5.48 22.00
N LYS A 89 12.22 -5.75 23.12
CA LYS A 89 10.85 -5.27 23.42
C LYS A 89 10.67 -3.76 23.24
N GLU A 90 11.77 -3.01 23.23
CA GLU A 90 11.88 -1.58 23.00
C GLU A 90 11.60 -1.17 21.53
N GLY A 91 11.79 -2.07 20.56
CA GLY A 91 11.53 -1.77 19.15
C GLY A 91 10.06 -1.42 18.88
N GLN A 92 9.13 -2.11 19.52
CA GLN A 92 7.70 -1.79 19.39
C GLN A 92 7.34 -0.46 20.08
N ILE A 93 8.00 -0.15 21.21
CA ILE A 93 7.83 1.12 21.92
C ILE A 93 8.29 2.26 21.01
N TYR A 94 9.48 2.14 20.42
CA TYR A 94 10.02 3.12 19.49
C TYR A 94 9.12 3.31 18.26
N LEU A 95 8.62 2.23 17.66
CA LEU A 95 7.67 2.29 16.54
C LEU A 95 6.38 3.05 16.92
N ASN A 96 5.85 2.82 18.11
CA ASN A 96 4.67 3.53 18.60
C ASN A 96 4.99 5.01 18.83
N GLU A 97 6.13 5.34 19.45
CA GLU A 97 6.57 6.72 19.67
C GLU A 97 6.75 7.49 18.35
N VAL A 98 7.37 6.86 17.35
CA VAL A 98 7.53 7.44 16.02
C VAL A 98 6.18 7.65 15.35
N SER A 99 5.29 6.66 15.39
CA SER A 99 3.94 6.77 14.81
C SER A 99 3.16 7.91 15.44
N ASP A 100 3.18 8.00 16.77
CA ASP A 100 2.53 9.04 17.56
C ASP A 100 3.11 10.43 17.28
N ALA A 101 4.44 10.55 17.18
CA ALA A 101 5.11 11.81 16.88
C ALA A 101 4.74 12.33 15.48
N VAL A 102 4.76 11.44 14.48
CA VAL A 102 4.38 11.78 13.10
C VAL A 102 2.90 12.15 13.03
N GLU A 103 2.02 11.36 13.66
CA GLU A 103 0.58 11.64 13.68
C GLU A 103 0.28 13.01 14.29
N ARG A 104 0.89 13.36 15.44
CA ARG A 104 0.73 14.68 16.06
C ARG A 104 1.25 15.81 15.17
N ALA A 105 2.40 15.62 14.53
CA ALA A 105 2.99 16.63 13.64
C ALA A 105 2.08 16.90 12.42
N LEU A 106 1.51 15.84 11.83
CA LEU A 106 0.60 15.95 10.70
C LEU A 106 -0.73 16.59 11.11
N GLN A 107 -1.31 16.20 12.26
CA GLN A 107 -2.51 16.84 12.80
C GLN A 107 -2.30 18.33 13.07
N GLY A 108 -1.13 18.72 13.60
CA GLY A 108 -0.78 20.12 13.83
C GLY A 108 -0.60 20.93 12.55
N THR A 109 -0.11 20.30 11.48
CA THR A 109 0.16 20.96 10.19
C THR A 109 -1.11 21.12 9.35
N TYR A 110 -1.90 20.05 9.23
CA TYR A 110 -3.07 20.01 8.34
C TYR A 110 -4.39 20.34 9.06
N GLY A 111 -4.39 20.40 10.40
CA GLY A 111 -5.58 20.72 11.20
C GLY A 111 -6.71 19.68 11.09
N LEU A 112 -6.48 18.56 10.40
CA LEU A 112 -7.46 17.51 10.20
C LEU A 112 -7.45 16.58 11.41
N LYS A 113 -8.62 16.33 11.99
CA LYS A 113 -8.81 15.31 13.05
C LYS A 113 -8.81 13.88 12.50
N LYS A 114 -8.52 13.71 11.21
CA LYS A 114 -8.42 12.41 10.55
C LYS A 114 -7.09 11.75 10.91
N GLN A 115 -7.08 10.43 10.91
CA GLN A 115 -5.85 9.66 11.09
C GLN A 115 -5.00 9.74 9.82
N HIS A 116 -3.70 10.01 9.98
CA HIS A 116 -2.78 10.16 8.86
C HIS A 116 -1.79 8.98 8.75
N VAL A 117 -1.40 8.40 9.88
CA VAL A 117 -0.50 7.24 9.93
C VAL A 117 -1.32 5.95 10.01
N HIS A 118 -1.13 5.04 9.05
CA HIS A 118 -1.74 3.70 9.11
C HIS A 118 -0.95 2.80 10.06
N GLY A 119 0.37 2.78 9.91
CA GLY A 119 1.25 2.06 10.82
C GLY A 119 2.70 2.09 10.39
N CYS A 120 3.58 1.43 11.15
CA CYS A 120 5.00 1.39 10.86
C CYS A 120 5.60 0.01 11.11
N CYS A 121 6.73 -0.26 10.48
CA CYS A 121 7.52 -1.47 10.71
C CYS A 121 9.02 -1.20 10.55
N LEU A 122 9.84 -2.01 11.20
CA LEU A 122 11.29 -2.00 10.99
C LEU A 122 11.63 -2.79 9.73
N VAL A 123 12.53 -2.24 8.92
CA VAL A 123 13.09 -2.89 7.74
C VAL A 123 14.60 -2.69 7.71
N ARG A 124 15.32 -3.63 7.11
CA ARG A 124 16.73 -3.44 6.75
C ARG A 124 16.81 -3.02 5.30
N ALA A 125 17.56 -1.97 5.03
CA ALA A 125 17.73 -1.43 3.69
C ALA A 125 19.08 -0.73 3.55
N LYS A 126 19.42 -0.36 2.33
CA LYS A 126 20.67 0.33 2.00
C LYS A 126 20.34 1.65 1.32
N LYS A 127 20.94 2.75 1.81
CA LYS A 127 20.79 4.06 1.18
C LYS A 127 21.36 4.01 -0.23
N PHE A 128 20.64 4.59 -1.20
CA PHE A 128 21.09 4.66 -2.59
C PHE A 128 22.27 5.64 -2.75
N TYR A 129 22.22 6.78 -2.05
CA TYR A 129 23.26 7.81 -2.14
C TYR A 129 24.43 7.56 -1.19
N GLY A 130 25.64 7.56 -1.74
CA GLY A 130 26.89 7.27 -1.03
C GLY A 130 27.29 5.79 -1.08
N TYR A 131 28.52 5.49 -0.65
CA TYR A 131 28.96 4.11 -0.48
C TYR A 131 28.62 3.63 0.92
N HIS A 132 27.83 2.56 1.00
CA HIS A 132 27.48 1.88 2.24
C HIS A 132 27.97 0.44 2.11
N SER A 133 28.69 -0.09 3.10
CA SER A 133 29.19 -1.48 3.04
C SER A 133 28.15 -2.50 3.52
N ALA A 134 27.21 -2.07 4.37
CA ALA A 134 26.20 -2.92 4.99
C ALA A 134 24.79 -2.31 4.88
N GLU A 135 23.78 -3.12 5.20
CA GLU A 135 22.39 -2.66 5.39
C GLU A 135 22.22 -2.07 6.79
N GLU A 136 21.47 -0.98 6.86
CA GLU A 136 21.11 -0.27 8.09
C GLU A 136 19.62 -0.48 8.41
N LEU A 137 19.22 -0.16 9.63
CA LEU A 137 17.81 -0.20 10.05
C LEU A 137 17.08 1.07 9.62
N PHE A 138 15.85 0.88 9.14
CA PHE A 138 14.92 1.94 8.80
C PHE A 138 13.54 1.65 9.39
N VAL A 139 12.84 2.71 9.79
CA VAL A 139 11.41 2.64 10.03
C VAL A 139 10.69 2.91 8.72
N LYS A 140 9.91 1.96 8.24
CA LYS A 140 8.96 2.13 7.16
C LYS A 140 7.63 2.60 7.75
N ILE A 141 7.16 3.79 7.37
CA ILE A 141 5.91 4.37 7.87
C ILE A 141 4.91 4.38 6.73
N TYR A 142 3.75 3.75 6.93
CA TYR A 142 2.62 3.75 6.02
C TYR A 142 1.66 4.89 6.36
N LEU A 143 1.24 5.63 5.35
CA LEU A 143 0.45 6.84 5.47
C LEU A 143 -0.87 6.72 4.69
N TYR A 144 -1.89 7.44 5.13
CA TYR A 144 -3.07 7.73 4.32
C TYR A 144 -2.81 8.97 3.46
N PRO A 145 -3.27 9.00 2.19
CA PRO A 145 -3.03 10.15 1.32
C PRO A 145 -3.63 11.43 1.88
N LEU A 146 -2.81 12.49 1.84
CA LEU A 146 -3.21 13.84 2.22
C LEU A 146 -3.87 14.52 1.02
N TYR A 147 -5.14 14.88 1.16
CA TYR A 147 -5.95 15.46 0.07
C TYR A 147 -5.61 16.92 -0.30
N GLN A 148 -4.44 17.44 0.07
CA GLN A 148 -4.12 18.86 -0.13
C GLN A 148 -3.01 19.18 -1.14
N PHE A 149 -2.49 18.21 -1.90
CA PHE A 149 -1.69 18.52 -3.11
C PHE A 149 -2.58 18.81 -4.33
N GLY A 150 -3.54 19.73 -4.16
CA GLY A 150 -4.50 20.15 -5.19
C GLY A 150 -4.64 21.67 -5.32
N ALA A 151 -3.67 22.45 -4.83
CA ALA A 151 -3.61 23.89 -5.02
C ALA A 151 -2.15 24.28 -5.21
N PHE A 152 -1.64 24.14 -6.44
CA PHE A 152 -0.49 24.85 -7.06
C PHE A 152 -0.06 24.08 -8.32
N LEU A 153 -0.93 24.04 -9.33
CA LEU A 153 -0.57 23.99 -10.75
C LEU A 153 -1.64 24.76 -11.53
#